data_AF-A0AAJ0PS78-F1
#
_entry.id   AF-A0AAJ0PS78-F1
#
_cell.length_a   1.000
_cell.length_b   1.000
_cell.length_c   1.000
_cell.angle_alpha   90.00
_cell.angle_beta   90.00
_cell.angle_gamma   90.00
#
_symmetry.space_group_name_H-M   'P 1'
#
loop_
_entity.id
_entity.type
_entity.pdbx_description
1 polymer ?
#
loop_
_entity_poly.entity_id
_entity_poly.type
_entity_poly.pdbx_seq_one_letter_code
_entity_poly.pdbx_strand_id
1 'polypeptide(L)'
;MTTTDTPRDAAPADLQGLRRAILTTRAIVRDQYGMLSHPAIPYLDEDVNYQTFFSAFGLESTFVNMETDVDGDAYDQYVESNDPNCSFWTPSAPAGDGWLLLEIFDTENGPVALYVREKKHESLRERWKREERETDAARDVLAERRRQVEAEGWTPKHDDAHSTGDMALAAACYAVADNENYPPTEPPDLWPWDLDWWKPTDERRNLVKAGALILAEIERLDRAAFQAGGSQ
;
A
#
# COMPACT_ATOMS: atom_id res chain seq x y z
N MET A 1 38.12 -47.57 22.76
CA MET A 1 36.72 -47.20 23.02
C MET A 1 36.47 -45.88 22.34
N THR A 2 36.02 -45.93 21.09
CA THR A 2 35.64 -44.77 20.28
C THR A 2 34.13 -44.63 20.40
N THR A 3 33.69 -43.62 21.17
CA THR A 3 32.27 -43.25 21.22
C THR A 3 31.99 -42.39 20.01
N THR A 4 31.36 -42.97 19.00
CA THR A 4 30.77 -42.26 17.87
C THR A 4 29.62 -41.39 18.39
N ASP A 5 29.83 -40.08 18.35
CA ASP A 5 28.81 -39.07 18.54
C ASP A 5 27.79 -39.20 17.39
N THR A 6 26.53 -39.41 17.75
CA THR A 6 25.44 -39.58 16.78
C THR A 6 24.93 -38.19 16.42
N PRO A 7 24.77 -37.84 15.12
CA PRO A 7 24.25 -36.53 14.77
C PRO A 7 22.85 -36.38 15.35
N ARG A 8 22.65 -35.31 16.12
CA ARG A 8 21.35 -34.94 16.69
C ARG A 8 20.44 -34.59 15.50
N ASP A 9 19.45 -35.43 15.21
CA ASP A 9 18.38 -35.14 14.26
C ASP A 9 17.79 -33.75 14.58
N ALA A 10 18.09 -32.76 13.75
CA ALA A 10 17.48 -31.45 13.86
C ALA A 10 16.02 -31.62 13.42
N ALA A 11 15.09 -31.47 14.37
CA ALA A 11 13.67 -31.43 14.07
C ALA A 11 13.42 -30.38 12.95
N PRO A 12 12.50 -30.66 12.01
CA PRO A 12 12.19 -29.69 10.95
C PRO A 12 11.79 -28.35 11.57
N ALA A 13 12.25 -27.25 10.97
CA ALA A 13 11.90 -25.91 11.42
C ALA A 13 10.37 -25.75 11.41
N ASP A 14 9.78 -25.65 12.60
CA ASP A 14 8.34 -25.42 12.78
C ASP A 14 8.10 -23.94 13.06
N LEU A 15 7.26 -23.32 12.23
CA LEU A 15 6.88 -21.91 12.39
C LEU A 15 5.74 -21.74 13.43
N GLN A 16 5.19 -22.85 13.95
CA GLN A 16 4.20 -22.78 15.03
C GLN A 16 4.78 -22.10 16.27
N GLY A 17 4.02 -21.15 16.80
CA GLY A 17 4.43 -20.41 17.99
C GLY A 17 5.58 -19.43 17.74
N LEU A 18 6.06 -19.24 16.51
CA LEU A 18 7.16 -18.34 16.19
C LEU A 18 6.94 -16.92 16.74
N ARG A 19 5.74 -16.36 16.54
CA ARG A 19 5.35 -15.06 17.11
C ARG A 19 5.56 -15.02 18.63
N ARG A 20 5.13 -16.07 19.34
CA ARG A 20 5.28 -16.14 20.81
C ARG A 20 6.75 -16.25 21.18
N ALA A 21 7.52 -17.07 20.47
CA ALA A 21 8.95 -17.25 20.74
C ALA A 21 9.73 -15.94 20.55
N ILE A 22 9.45 -15.20 19.48
CA ILE A 22 10.06 -13.89 19.19
C ILE A 22 9.73 -12.84 20.26
N LEU A 23 8.46 -12.77 20.68
CA LEU A 23 8.00 -11.76 21.64
C LEU A 23 8.31 -12.11 23.09
N THR A 24 8.79 -13.33 23.37
CA THR A 24 9.15 -13.74 24.72
C THR A 24 10.48 -13.11 25.11
N THR A 25 10.48 -12.33 26.19
CA THR A 25 11.70 -11.73 26.72
C THR A 25 12.76 -12.80 26.99
N ARG A 26 13.98 -12.53 26.56
CA ARG A 26 15.14 -13.42 26.68
C ARG A 26 16.40 -12.64 27.01
N ALA A 27 17.42 -13.33 27.51
CA ALA A 27 18.76 -12.77 27.58
C ALA A 27 19.33 -12.63 26.16
N ILE A 28 19.91 -11.47 25.86
CA ILE A 28 20.64 -11.23 24.62
C ILE A 28 22.09 -11.64 24.84
N VAL A 29 22.51 -12.70 24.16
CA VAL A 29 23.89 -13.21 24.20
C VAL A 29 24.44 -13.13 22.79
N ARG A 30 25.47 -12.31 22.62
CA ARG A 30 26.21 -12.18 21.37
C ARG A 30 27.38 -13.16 21.33
N ASP A 31 27.83 -13.51 20.14
CA ASP A 31 29.05 -14.29 19.96
C ASP A 31 30.32 -13.43 20.12
N GLN A 32 31.49 -14.05 19.87
CA GLN A 32 32.79 -13.39 19.99
C GLN A 32 33.00 -12.21 19.02
N TYR A 33 32.22 -12.15 17.93
CA TYR A 33 32.27 -11.08 16.93
C TYR A 33 31.18 -10.03 17.16
N GLY A 34 30.36 -10.17 18.21
CA GLY A 34 29.26 -9.25 18.48
C GLY A 34 27.98 -9.56 17.70
N MET A 35 27.94 -10.66 16.94
CA MET A 35 26.76 -11.09 16.19
C MET A 35 25.72 -11.69 17.13
N LEU A 36 24.46 -11.62 16.74
CA LEU A 36 23.33 -12.11 17.51
C LEU A 36 22.43 -12.93 16.61
N SER A 37 22.20 -14.19 16.98
CA SER A 37 21.22 -15.07 16.34
C SER A 37 20.03 -15.32 17.24
N HIS A 38 18.84 -15.51 16.65
CA HIS A 38 17.66 -15.88 17.39
C HIS A 38 17.34 -17.37 17.23
N PRO A 39 17.47 -18.24 18.26
CA PRO A 39 17.19 -19.69 18.18
C PRO A 39 15.86 -20.12 17.56
N ALA A 40 14.82 -19.28 17.62
CA ALA A 40 13.53 -19.60 17.00
C ALA A 40 13.41 -19.12 15.54
N ILE A 41 14.34 -18.27 15.07
CA ILE A 41 14.33 -17.78 13.69
C ILE A 41 15.01 -18.83 12.82
N PRO A 42 14.31 -19.37 11.79
CA PRO A 42 14.97 -20.23 10.82
C PRO A 42 15.97 -19.40 10.01
N TYR A 43 16.96 -20.07 9.41
CA TYR A 43 17.82 -19.40 8.46
C TYR A 43 16.97 -18.80 7.32
N LEU A 44 17.09 -17.49 7.12
CA LEU A 44 16.45 -16.75 6.03
C LEU A 44 17.54 -16.34 5.05
N ASP A 45 17.36 -16.71 3.79
CA ASP A 45 18.26 -16.32 2.70
C ASP A 45 18.26 -14.79 2.50
N GLU A 46 19.30 -14.25 1.87
CA GLU A 46 19.46 -12.83 1.58
C GLU A 46 18.30 -12.29 0.72
N ASP A 47 17.71 -13.13 -0.14
CA ASP A 47 16.57 -12.80 -0.99
C ASP A 47 15.21 -12.77 -0.24
N VAL A 48 15.16 -13.18 1.03
CA VAL A 48 13.90 -13.18 1.80
C VAL A 48 13.51 -11.75 2.16
N ASN A 49 12.27 -11.38 1.84
CA ASN A 49 11.71 -10.12 2.32
C ASN A 49 11.31 -10.22 3.81
N TYR A 50 12.19 -9.79 4.71
CA TYR A 50 12.00 -9.82 6.16
C TYR A 50 10.70 -9.13 6.61
N GLN A 51 10.37 -7.96 6.03
CA GLN A 51 9.15 -7.23 6.38
C GLN A 51 7.88 -8.03 6.10
N THR A 52 7.85 -8.75 4.98
CA THR A 52 6.73 -9.61 4.58
C THR A 52 6.66 -10.84 5.49
N PHE A 53 7.81 -11.49 5.73
CA PHE A 53 7.91 -12.65 6.60
C PHE A 53 7.37 -12.34 8.01
N PHE A 54 7.88 -11.30 8.67
CA PHE A 54 7.42 -10.93 10.01
C PHE A 54 5.98 -10.40 10.03
N SER A 55 5.55 -9.69 8.99
CA SER A 55 4.16 -9.23 8.86
C SER A 55 3.16 -10.39 8.84
N ALA A 56 3.52 -11.54 8.28
CA ALA A 56 2.66 -12.74 8.29
C ALA A 56 2.40 -13.27 9.70
N PHE A 57 3.27 -12.97 10.66
CA PHE A 57 3.13 -13.33 12.08
C PHE A 57 2.59 -12.18 12.94
N GLY A 58 2.10 -11.10 12.32
CA GLY A 58 1.59 -9.92 13.05
C GLY A 58 2.70 -9.14 13.74
N LEU A 59 3.91 -9.17 13.19
CA LEU A 59 5.08 -8.43 13.68
C LEU A 59 5.45 -7.35 12.66
N GLU A 60 5.96 -6.24 13.18
CA GLU A 60 6.62 -5.20 12.40
C GLU A 60 8.13 -5.37 12.59
N SER A 61 8.91 -5.19 11.52
CA SER A 61 10.37 -5.32 11.54
C SER A 61 11.06 -4.12 10.90
N THR A 62 12.22 -3.75 11.42
CA THR A 62 13.09 -2.71 10.85
C THR A 62 14.55 -3.04 11.12
N PHE A 63 15.45 -2.36 10.40
CA PHE A 63 16.89 -2.52 10.54
C PHE A 63 17.52 -1.23 11.03
N VAL A 64 18.61 -1.37 11.77
CA VAL A 64 19.54 -0.29 12.12
C VAL A 64 20.91 -0.70 11.60
N ASN A 65 21.48 0.10 10.71
CA ASN A 65 22.80 -0.17 10.13
C ASN A 65 23.86 0.44 11.03
N MET A 66 24.94 -0.30 11.31
CA MET A 66 26.04 0.22 12.13
C MET A 66 26.62 1.51 11.54
N GLU A 67 26.81 1.57 10.22
CA GLU A 67 27.33 2.74 9.49
C GLU A 67 26.63 4.06 9.86
N THR A 68 25.32 4.03 10.05
CA THR A 68 24.54 5.23 10.35
C THR A 68 24.24 5.40 11.83
N ASP A 69 24.61 4.43 12.67
CA ASP A 69 24.28 4.39 14.10
C ASP A 69 25.49 4.69 15.00
N VAL A 70 26.71 4.46 14.51
CA VAL A 70 27.95 4.89 15.17
C VAL A 70 28.47 6.19 14.56
N ASP A 71 29.43 6.83 15.22
CA ASP A 71 30.14 7.97 14.61
C ASP A 71 31.05 7.51 13.45
N GLY A 72 31.32 8.43 12.52
CA GLY A 72 32.07 8.12 11.30
C GLY A 72 33.47 7.57 11.57
N ASP A 73 34.17 8.11 12.58
CA ASP A 73 35.53 7.66 12.92
C ASP A 73 35.53 6.20 13.41
N ALA A 74 34.53 5.82 14.22
CA ALA A 74 34.36 4.44 14.67
C ALA A 74 34.04 3.47 13.53
N TYR A 75 33.23 3.91 12.56
CA TYR A 75 32.92 3.10 11.39
C TYR A 75 34.13 2.94 10.45
N ASP A 76 34.86 4.03 10.21
CA ASP A 76 36.09 4.01 9.41
C ASP A 76 37.12 3.05 10.04
N GLN A 77 37.30 3.10 11.36
CA GLN A 77 38.17 2.18 12.07
C GLN A 77 37.74 0.72 11.93
N TYR A 78 36.44 0.43 11.96
CA TYR A 78 35.91 -0.91 11.71
C TYR A 78 36.28 -1.39 10.30
N VAL A 79 36.03 -0.56 9.28
CA VAL A 79 36.34 -0.89 7.88
C VAL A 79 37.85 -1.10 7.68
N GLU A 80 38.68 -0.21 8.22
CA GLU A 80 40.15 -0.30 8.11
C GLU A 80 40.73 -1.52 8.82
N SER A 81 40.11 -1.96 9.92
CA SER A 81 40.56 -3.13 10.67
C SER A 81 40.43 -4.44 9.88
N ASN A 82 39.50 -4.47 8.91
CA ASN A 82 39.11 -5.67 8.17
C ASN A 82 38.82 -6.87 9.11
N ASP A 83 38.25 -6.57 10.29
CA ASP A 83 37.82 -7.51 11.31
C ASP A 83 36.28 -7.48 11.38
N PRO A 84 35.57 -8.61 11.28
CA PRO A 84 34.11 -8.66 11.39
C PRO A 84 33.57 -8.36 12.80
N ASN A 85 34.45 -8.05 13.76
CA ASN A 85 34.07 -7.80 15.14
C ASN A 85 33.32 -6.47 15.31
N CYS A 86 32.01 -6.57 15.54
CA CYS A 86 31.12 -5.47 15.89
C CYS A 86 30.69 -5.48 17.37
N SER A 87 31.41 -6.19 18.25
CA SER A 87 31.04 -6.33 19.68
C SER A 87 31.08 -5.00 20.46
N PHE A 88 31.80 -4.01 19.95
CA PHE A 88 31.82 -2.65 20.50
C PHE A 88 30.51 -1.89 20.26
N TRP A 89 29.74 -2.27 19.23
CA TRP A 89 28.53 -1.57 18.82
C TRP A 89 27.31 -2.07 19.63
N THR A 90 26.63 -1.12 20.29
CA THR A 90 25.31 -1.34 20.89
C THR A 90 24.26 -0.63 20.03
N PRO A 91 23.48 -1.35 19.19
CA PRO A 91 22.54 -0.73 18.26
C PRO A 91 21.51 0.13 18.98
N SER A 92 21.30 1.35 18.50
CA SER A 92 20.21 2.19 18.98
C SER A 92 18.86 1.55 18.67
N ALA A 93 17.92 1.64 19.61
CA ALA A 93 16.56 1.22 19.33
C ALA A 93 15.91 2.17 18.31
N PRO A 94 15.15 1.65 17.31
CA PRO A 94 14.41 2.49 16.38
C PRO A 94 13.37 3.38 17.10
N ALA A 95 12.91 4.42 16.43
CA ALA A 95 11.91 5.33 17.00
C ALA A 95 10.60 4.62 17.38
N GLY A 96 10.05 4.99 18.53
CA GLY A 96 8.81 4.44 19.11
C GLY A 96 9.07 3.28 20.08
N ASP A 97 8.02 2.90 20.81
CA ASP A 97 8.13 1.90 21.89
C ASP A 97 7.98 0.46 21.39
N GLY A 98 8.44 -0.49 22.21
CA GLY A 98 8.16 -1.91 22.06
C GLY A 98 9.09 -2.68 21.12
N TRP A 99 10.16 -2.06 20.62
CA TRP A 99 11.16 -2.73 19.80
C TRP A 99 12.00 -3.72 20.61
N LEU A 100 12.15 -4.91 20.06
CA LEU A 100 13.01 -5.97 20.57
C LEU A 100 14.14 -6.20 19.56
N LEU A 101 15.38 -6.16 20.04
CA LEU A 101 16.54 -6.55 19.24
C LEU A 101 16.48 -8.07 19.00
N LEU A 102 16.33 -8.46 17.74
CA LEU A 102 16.13 -9.84 17.34
C LEU A 102 17.46 -10.51 16.96
N GLU A 103 18.15 -9.92 15.99
CA GLU A 103 19.38 -10.44 15.40
C GLU A 103 20.35 -9.31 15.05
N ILE A 104 21.63 -9.65 14.98
CA ILE A 104 22.72 -8.82 14.44
C ILE A 104 23.52 -9.73 13.54
N PHE A 105 23.62 -9.36 12.27
CA PHE A 105 24.33 -10.12 11.26
C PHE A 105 25.04 -9.17 10.30
N ASP A 106 26.06 -9.69 9.63
CA ASP A 106 26.82 -8.94 8.65
C ASP A 106 26.13 -8.95 7.28
N THR A 107 26.29 -7.86 6.54
CA THR A 107 25.77 -7.70 5.18
C THR A 107 26.86 -7.12 4.29
N GLU A 108 26.59 -6.97 2.98
CA GLU A 108 27.51 -6.28 2.07
C GLU A 108 27.82 -4.83 2.48
N ASN A 109 26.93 -4.19 3.24
CA ASN A 109 27.09 -2.82 3.74
C ASN A 109 27.47 -2.81 5.24
N GLY A 110 28.03 -3.91 5.72
CA GLY A 110 28.44 -4.10 7.11
C GLY A 110 27.32 -4.60 8.03
N PRO A 111 27.57 -4.58 9.36
CA PRO A 111 26.67 -5.14 10.35
C PRO A 111 25.33 -4.39 10.44
N VAL A 112 24.25 -5.16 10.49
CA VAL A 112 22.89 -4.64 10.66
C VAL A 112 22.23 -5.30 11.87
N ALA A 113 21.45 -4.52 12.61
CA ALA A 113 20.64 -4.97 13.73
C ALA A 113 19.17 -5.03 13.30
N LEU A 114 18.60 -6.24 13.33
CA LEU A 114 17.18 -6.48 13.08
C LEU A 114 16.38 -6.27 14.36
N TYR A 115 15.44 -5.35 14.31
CA TYR A 115 14.47 -5.08 15.37
C TYR A 115 13.08 -5.52 14.96
N VAL A 116 12.32 -6.07 15.91
CA VAL A 116 10.92 -6.44 15.72
C VAL A 116 10.05 -5.94 16.86
N ARG A 117 8.76 -5.72 16.59
CA ARG A 117 7.75 -5.45 17.62
C ARG A 117 6.39 -6.00 17.21
N GLU A 118 5.44 -6.03 18.13
CA GLU A 118 4.04 -6.31 17.77
C GLU A 118 3.54 -5.26 16.78
N LYS A 119 3.01 -5.73 15.63
CA LYS A 119 2.38 -4.85 14.67
C LYS A 119 1.11 -4.30 15.31
N LYS A 120 1.01 -2.97 15.42
CA LYS A 120 -0.25 -2.33 15.81
C LYS A 120 -1.31 -2.75 14.78
N HIS A 121 -2.30 -3.49 15.26
CA HIS A 121 -3.36 -3.96 14.38
C HIS A 121 -4.23 -2.75 14.04
N GLU A 122 -4.15 -2.28 12.79
CA GLU A 122 -5.17 -1.39 12.27
C GLU A 122 -6.49 -2.15 12.26
N SER A 123 -7.53 -1.58 12.87
CA SER A 123 -8.84 -2.19 12.82
C SER A 123 -9.36 -2.17 11.38
N LEU A 124 -10.16 -3.18 10.99
CA LEU A 124 -10.86 -3.16 9.69
C LEU A 124 -11.65 -1.86 9.51
N ARG A 125 -12.19 -1.29 10.60
CA ARG A 125 -12.89 -0.01 10.59
C ARG A 125 -11.98 1.17 10.25
N GLU A 126 -10.74 1.21 10.72
CA GLU A 126 -9.79 2.28 10.39
C GLU A 126 -9.26 2.13 8.97
N ARG A 127 -8.98 0.89 8.57
CA ARG A 127 -8.61 0.57 7.20
C ARG A 127 -9.72 0.96 6.23
N TRP A 128 -10.97 0.57 6.52
CA TRP A 128 -12.13 1.00 5.74
C TRP A 128 -12.32 2.50 5.82
N LYS A 129 -12.16 3.18 6.96
CA LYS A 129 -12.21 4.66 7.00
C LYS A 129 -11.13 5.31 6.15
N ARG A 130 -9.95 4.72 5.99
CA ARG A 130 -8.89 5.23 5.11
C ARG A 130 -9.19 4.96 3.64
N GLU A 131 -9.72 3.79 3.32
CA GLU A 131 -10.11 3.39 1.97
C GLU A 131 -11.41 4.10 1.51
N GLU A 132 -12.35 4.34 2.42
CA GLU A 132 -13.59 5.13 2.29
C GLU A 132 -13.34 6.63 2.44
N ARG A 133 -12.11 7.09 2.65
CA ARG A 133 -11.80 8.52 2.46
C ARG A 133 -11.88 8.82 0.97
N GLU A 134 -13.10 8.84 0.46
CA GLU A 134 -13.46 9.53 -0.77
C GLU A 134 -12.86 10.91 -0.68
N THR A 135 -11.98 11.19 -1.63
CA THR A 135 -11.50 12.55 -1.84
C THR A 135 -12.71 13.45 -2.08
N ASP A 136 -12.57 14.74 -1.78
CA ASP A 136 -13.64 15.71 -2.09
C ASP A 136 -14.02 15.64 -3.58
N ALA A 137 -13.05 15.33 -4.45
CA ALA A 137 -13.30 15.10 -5.86
C ALA A 137 -14.22 13.91 -6.17
N ALA A 138 -13.99 12.75 -5.55
CA ALA A 138 -14.85 11.58 -5.72
C ALA A 138 -16.27 11.87 -5.20
N ARG A 139 -16.37 12.52 -4.03
CA ARG A 139 -17.65 12.90 -3.44
C ARG A 139 -18.44 13.85 -4.34
N ASP A 140 -17.79 14.84 -4.94
CA ASP A 140 -18.43 15.82 -5.82
C ASP A 140 -19.00 15.17 -7.09
N VAL A 141 -18.27 14.20 -7.66
CA VAL A 141 -18.74 13.44 -8.84
C VAL A 141 -19.98 12.61 -8.50
N LEU A 142 -19.98 11.90 -7.37
CA LEU A 142 -21.13 11.13 -6.90
C LEU A 142 -22.32 12.04 -6.55
N ALA A 143 -22.06 13.21 -5.95
CA ALA A 143 -23.09 14.20 -5.67
C ALA A 143 -23.70 14.78 -6.95
N GLU A 144 -22.89 15.03 -7.98
CA GLU A 144 -23.41 15.48 -9.27
C GLU A 144 -24.24 14.42 -9.98
N ARG A 145 -23.79 13.15 -9.98
CA ARG A 145 -24.58 12.06 -10.54
C ARG A 145 -25.95 11.95 -9.85
N ARG A 146 -25.96 12.07 -8.52
CA ARG A 146 -27.21 12.14 -7.74
C ARG A 146 -28.08 13.32 -8.15
N ARG A 147 -27.51 14.53 -8.28
CA ARG A 147 -28.22 15.73 -8.72
C ARG A 147 -28.84 15.55 -10.10
N GLN A 148 -28.13 14.97 -11.06
CA GLN A 148 -28.65 14.69 -12.40
C GLN A 148 -29.89 13.78 -12.34
N VAL A 149 -29.86 12.72 -11.52
CA VAL A 149 -31.01 11.84 -11.30
C VAL A 149 -32.17 12.57 -10.63
N GLU A 150 -31.90 13.28 -9.53
CA GLU A 150 -32.94 13.87 -8.67
C GLU A 150 -33.54 15.16 -9.24
N ALA A 151 -32.73 16.01 -9.87
CA ALA A 151 -33.16 17.32 -10.35
C ALA A 151 -33.54 17.31 -11.84
N GLU A 152 -32.82 16.56 -12.67
CA GLU A 152 -33.06 16.52 -14.13
C GLU A 152 -33.88 15.29 -14.56
N GLY A 153 -34.08 14.31 -13.67
CA GLY A 153 -34.80 13.08 -13.99
C GLY A 153 -34.01 12.12 -14.88
N TRP A 154 -32.68 12.26 -14.95
CA TRP A 154 -31.78 11.39 -15.72
C TRP A 154 -31.60 10.04 -15.02
N THR A 155 -32.70 9.29 -14.94
CA THR A 155 -32.75 7.98 -14.30
C THR A 155 -31.94 6.94 -15.09
N PRO A 156 -31.56 5.80 -14.48
CA PRO A 156 -30.94 4.69 -15.21
C PRO A 156 -31.70 4.28 -16.48
N LYS A 157 -33.04 4.30 -16.42
CA LYS A 157 -33.90 4.00 -17.58
C LYS A 157 -33.83 5.06 -18.67
N HIS A 158 -33.67 6.34 -18.30
CA HIS A 158 -33.43 7.41 -19.26
C HIS A 158 -32.08 7.21 -19.95
N ASP A 159 -31.05 6.89 -19.17
CA ASP A 159 -29.70 6.69 -19.67
C ASP A 159 -29.61 5.49 -20.63
N ASP A 160 -30.37 4.42 -20.36
CA ASP A 160 -30.50 3.26 -21.23
C ASP A 160 -31.15 3.59 -22.59
N ALA A 161 -31.83 4.73 -22.73
CA ALA A 161 -32.43 5.18 -23.98
C ALA A 161 -31.48 5.97 -24.90
N HIS A 162 -30.28 6.33 -24.42
CA HIS A 162 -29.25 6.98 -25.23
C HIS A 162 -28.51 5.99 -26.13
N SER A 163 -27.95 6.50 -27.24
CA SER A 163 -27.10 5.70 -28.10
C SER A 163 -25.79 5.38 -27.38
N THR A 164 -25.19 4.23 -27.71
CA THR A 164 -23.90 3.82 -27.13
C THR A 164 -22.85 4.91 -27.33
N GLY A 165 -22.28 5.39 -26.23
CA GLY A 165 -21.22 6.40 -26.25
C GLY A 165 -21.70 7.87 -26.17
N ASP A 166 -23.00 8.17 -26.26
CA ASP A 166 -23.49 9.55 -26.19
C ASP A 166 -23.08 10.23 -24.87
N MET A 167 -23.29 9.56 -23.73
CA MET A 167 -22.88 10.11 -22.43
C MET A 167 -21.35 10.24 -22.31
N ALA A 168 -20.58 9.36 -22.95
CA ALA A 168 -19.12 9.46 -22.99
C ALA A 168 -18.64 10.65 -23.85
N LEU A 169 -19.29 10.91 -24.98
CA LEU A 169 -19.00 12.07 -25.84
C LEU A 169 -19.34 13.38 -25.13
N ALA A 170 -20.51 13.45 -24.48
CA ALA A 170 -20.88 14.59 -23.65
C ALA A 170 -19.90 14.82 -22.50
N ALA A 171 -19.43 13.75 -21.85
CA ALA A 171 -18.40 13.84 -20.82
C ALA A 171 -17.08 14.38 -21.37
N ALA A 172 -16.64 13.91 -22.54
CA ALA A 172 -15.43 14.41 -23.20
C ALA A 172 -15.53 15.90 -23.50
N CYS A 173 -16.69 16.37 -23.98
CA CYS A 173 -16.94 17.80 -24.23
C CYS A 173 -16.83 18.64 -22.96
N TYR A 174 -17.41 18.19 -21.83
CA TYR A 174 -17.23 18.87 -20.56
C TYR A 174 -15.78 18.80 -20.05
N ALA A 175 -15.07 17.70 -20.29
CA ALA A 175 -13.69 17.54 -19.82
C ALA A 175 -12.70 18.50 -20.51
N VAL A 176 -12.97 18.89 -21.76
CA VAL A 176 -12.15 19.83 -22.53
C VAL A 176 -12.69 21.27 -22.51
N ALA A 177 -13.83 21.51 -21.85
CA ALA A 177 -14.48 22.80 -21.89
C ALA A 177 -13.81 23.82 -20.97
N ASP A 178 -13.25 24.85 -21.60
CA ASP A 178 -12.93 26.13 -20.99
C ASP A 178 -13.92 27.21 -21.49
N ASN A 179 -14.09 28.28 -20.73
CA ASN A 179 -15.02 29.35 -21.07
C ASN A 179 -14.55 30.24 -22.24
N GLU A 180 -13.31 30.09 -22.71
CA GLU A 180 -12.75 30.90 -23.80
C GLU A 180 -13.05 30.29 -25.17
N ASN A 181 -12.88 28.97 -25.30
CA ASN A 181 -13.04 28.20 -26.51
C ASN A 181 -14.45 27.59 -26.63
N TYR A 182 -15.14 27.32 -25.52
CA TYR A 182 -16.44 26.65 -25.51
C TYR A 182 -17.46 27.39 -24.63
N PRO A 183 -17.91 28.59 -25.06
CA PRO A 183 -18.88 29.36 -24.31
C PRO A 183 -20.24 28.63 -24.22
N PRO A 184 -21.16 29.06 -23.33
CA PRO A 184 -22.48 28.45 -23.19
C PRO A 184 -23.33 28.42 -24.47
N THR A 185 -23.00 29.23 -25.48
CA THR A 185 -23.71 29.30 -26.76
C THR A 185 -23.14 28.38 -27.84
N GLU A 186 -21.96 27.79 -27.61
CA GLU A 186 -21.22 27.06 -28.64
C GLU A 186 -20.47 25.87 -28.00
N PRO A 187 -21.09 24.68 -27.95
CA PRO A 187 -20.42 23.47 -27.50
C PRO A 187 -19.38 22.99 -28.52
N PRO A 188 -18.44 22.12 -28.12
CA PRO A 188 -17.61 21.38 -29.06
C PRO A 188 -18.46 20.62 -30.11
N ASP A 189 -17.94 20.47 -31.32
CA ASP A 189 -18.63 19.77 -32.43
C ASP A 189 -19.06 18.32 -32.10
N LEU A 190 -18.37 17.69 -31.14
CA LEU A 190 -18.64 16.33 -30.68
C LEU A 190 -19.79 16.26 -29.65
N TRP A 191 -20.38 17.41 -29.28
CA TRP A 191 -21.50 17.44 -28.34
C TRP A 191 -22.72 16.73 -28.93
N PRO A 192 -23.24 15.69 -28.26
CA PRO A 192 -24.19 14.76 -28.88
C PRO A 192 -25.66 15.20 -28.74
N TRP A 193 -25.94 16.28 -28.02
CA TRP A 193 -27.30 16.66 -27.63
C TRP A 193 -27.65 18.09 -28.07
N ASP A 194 -28.91 18.47 -27.91
CA ASP A 194 -29.34 19.85 -28.19
C ASP A 194 -28.55 20.87 -27.36
N LEU A 195 -28.40 22.07 -27.93
CA LEU A 195 -27.67 23.19 -27.33
C LEU A 195 -28.19 23.55 -25.93
N ASP A 196 -29.49 23.40 -25.68
CA ASP A 196 -30.11 23.73 -24.38
C ASP A 196 -29.57 22.87 -23.22
N TRP A 197 -28.93 21.74 -23.52
CA TRP A 197 -28.29 20.85 -22.55
C TRP A 197 -26.79 21.14 -22.36
N TRP A 198 -26.22 22.03 -23.18
CA TRP A 198 -24.88 22.53 -22.98
C TRP A 198 -24.86 23.62 -21.92
N LYS A 199 -24.31 23.30 -20.74
CA LYS A 199 -24.31 24.19 -19.57
C LYS A 199 -22.91 24.24 -18.94
N PRO A 200 -21.88 24.72 -19.65
CA PRO A 200 -20.54 24.83 -19.08
C PRO A 200 -20.51 25.85 -17.95
N THR A 201 -19.58 25.66 -17.04
CA THR A 201 -19.37 26.47 -15.83
C THR A 201 -17.89 26.82 -15.72
N ASP A 202 -17.23 26.57 -14.58
CA ASP A 202 -15.77 26.59 -14.48
C ASP A 202 -15.16 25.21 -14.77
N GLU A 203 -13.86 25.19 -15.01
CA GLU A 203 -13.07 23.99 -15.33
C GLU A 203 -13.30 22.85 -14.32
N ARG A 204 -13.18 23.15 -13.02
CA ARG A 204 -13.34 22.14 -11.95
C ARG A 204 -14.75 21.55 -11.96
N ARG A 205 -15.78 22.39 -12.11
CA ARG A 205 -17.18 21.95 -12.15
C ARG A 205 -17.52 21.20 -13.44
N ASN A 206 -16.91 21.56 -14.57
CA ASN A 206 -17.05 20.85 -15.83
C ASN A 206 -16.45 19.44 -15.71
N LEU A 207 -15.29 19.29 -15.07
CA LEU A 207 -14.71 17.97 -14.76
C LEU A 207 -15.61 17.11 -13.85
N VAL A 208 -16.32 17.73 -12.89
CA VAL A 208 -17.32 17.00 -12.07
C VAL A 208 -18.46 16.48 -12.94
N LYS A 209 -19.02 17.32 -13.82
CA LYS A 209 -20.08 16.92 -14.75
C LYS A 209 -19.63 15.81 -15.70
N ALA A 210 -18.41 15.92 -16.23
CA ALA A 210 -17.78 14.89 -17.05
C ALA A 210 -17.68 13.56 -16.30
N GLY A 211 -17.16 13.58 -15.07
CA GLY A 211 -17.08 12.38 -14.23
C GLY A 211 -18.45 11.73 -13.96
N ALA A 212 -19.48 12.54 -13.70
CA ALA A 212 -20.83 12.04 -13.47
C ALA A 212 -21.45 11.39 -14.72
N LEU A 213 -21.19 11.96 -15.91
CA LEU A 213 -21.63 11.39 -17.20
C LEU A 213 -20.87 10.10 -17.55
N ILE A 214 -19.58 10.01 -17.21
CA ILE A 214 -18.81 8.76 -17.35
C ILE A 214 -19.39 7.67 -16.45
N LEU A 215 -19.72 7.98 -15.19
CA LEU A 215 -20.39 7.02 -14.31
C LEU A 215 -21.71 6.54 -14.91
N ALA A 216 -22.53 7.45 -15.43
CA ALA A 216 -23.80 7.10 -16.06
C ALA A 216 -23.61 6.14 -17.27
N GLU A 217 -22.61 6.37 -18.12
CA GLU A 217 -22.31 5.48 -19.25
C GLU A 217 -21.78 4.12 -18.79
N ILE A 218 -20.89 4.06 -17.80
CA ILE A 218 -20.40 2.79 -17.23
C ILE A 218 -21.58 1.99 -16.67
N GLU A 219 -22.45 2.62 -15.87
CA GLU A 219 -23.63 1.97 -15.32
C GLU A 219 -24.56 1.44 -16.42
N ARG A 220 -24.72 2.18 -17.54
CA ARG A 220 -25.49 1.75 -18.72
C ARG A 220 -24.86 0.52 -19.39
N LEU A 221 -23.54 0.52 -19.57
CA LEU A 221 -22.79 -0.60 -20.14
C LEU A 221 -22.87 -1.85 -19.26
N ASP A 222 -22.73 -1.70 -17.94
CA ASP A 222 -22.84 -2.80 -16.97
C ASP A 222 -24.24 -3.44 -17.00
N ARG A 223 -25.30 -2.60 -17.07
CA ARG A 223 -26.69 -3.09 -17.22
C ARG A 223 -26.89 -3.82 -18.54
N ALA A 224 -26.40 -3.27 -19.65
CA ALA A 224 -26.51 -3.90 -20.96
C ALA A 224 -25.80 -5.26 -21.00
N ALA A 225 -24.60 -5.36 -20.41
CA ALA A 225 -23.85 -6.61 -20.30
C ALA A 225 -24.61 -7.67 -19.45
N PHE A 226 -25.20 -7.25 -18.34
CA PHE A 226 -26.00 -8.13 -17.48
C PHE A 226 -27.24 -8.69 -18.22
N GLN A 227 -27.95 -7.87 -19.00
CA GLN A 227 -29.11 -8.30 -19.79
C GLN A 227 -28.73 -9.27 -20.91
N ALA A 228 -27.59 -9.06 -21.57
CA ALA A 228 -27.08 -9.94 -22.60
C ALA A 228 -26.65 -11.31 -22.06
N GLY A 229 -26.06 -11.36 -20.85
CA GLY A 229 -25.64 -12.61 -20.19
C GLY A 229 -26.78 -13.41 -19.54
N GLY A 230 -27.88 -12.77 -19.15
CA GLY A 230 -29.06 -13.43 -18.58
C GLY A 230 -30.06 -13.98 -19.61
N SER A 231 -29.79 -13.79 -20.91
CA SER A 231 -30.63 -14.28 -22.02
C SER A 231 -30.05 -15.53 -22.70
N GLN A 232 -29.06 -16.18 -22.07
CA GLN A 232 -28.46 -17.47 -22.49
C GLN A 232 -28.91 -18.63 -21.61
#